data_AF-A0A5M8SV28-F1
#
_entry.id   AF-A0A5M8SV28-F1
#
_cell.length_a   1.000
_cell.length_b   1.000
_cell.length_c   1.000
_cell.angle_alpha   90.00
_cell.angle_beta   90.00
_cell.angle_gamma   90.00
#
_symmetry.space_group_name_H-M   'P 1'
#
loop_
_entity.id
_entity.type
_entity.pdbx_description
1 polymer ?
#
loop_
_entity_poly.entity_id
_entity_poly.type
_entity_poly.pdbx_seq_one_letter_code
_entity_poly.pdbx_strand_id
1 'polypeptide(L)'
;MTPPVHRITRHDTHRLISSKYRPREESVLGLIANDDEHLKAIFDFDNATNERLLAERQLLPGISAQELVFGVPYASVVNASFTHAHPEGSRFNGPDRGAWYAAFELETSQAEISFHKAVALAEIGRFYDEVTYDDYLADFNSDFHDLREAPEFAGCLAPESYVESQRLAEELLESGSHGVAYPSVRRDGGNCLACFVPALVTNVRKGRSYRFAWTGEPAPEITEF
;
A
#
# COMPACT_ATOMS: atom_id res chain seq x y z
N MET A 1 7.45 2.66 -25.14
CA MET A 1 7.85 4.03 -24.73
C MET A 1 7.62 4.08 -23.24
N THR A 2 8.57 4.56 -22.45
CA THR A 2 8.43 4.63 -20.98
C THR A 2 8.22 6.09 -20.56
N PRO A 3 7.55 6.33 -19.41
CA PRO A 3 7.38 7.69 -18.90
C PRO A 3 8.74 8.34 -18.61
N PRO A 4 8.84 9.68 -18.61
CA PRO A 4 10.06 10.36 -18.25
C PRO A 4 10.48 10.01 -16.81
N VAL A 5 11.79 9.93 -16.58
CA VAL A 5 12.34 9.62 -15.26
C VAL A 5 12.72 10.92 -14.58
N HIS A 6 12.25 11.11 -13.34
CA HIS A 6 12.59 12.26 -12.50
C HIS A 6 13.15 11.81 -11.16
N ARG A 7 14.12 12.58 -10.67
CA ARG A 7 14.63 12.45 -9.30
C ARG A 7 13.53 12.90 -8.32
N ILE A 8 13.05 11.98 -7.50
CA ILE A 8 12.13 12.27 -6.41
C ILE A 8 12.92 12.34 -5.11
N THR A 9 12.96 13.54 -4.51
CA THR A 9 13.44 13.77 -3.15
C THR A 9 12.25 14.20 -2.30
N ARG A 10 11.70 13.25 -1.54
CA ARG A 10 10.53 13.46 -0.69
C ARG A 10 10.75 12.76 0.65
N HIS A 11 10.64 13.55 1.71
CA HIS A 11 10.57 13.04 3.07
C HIS A 11 9.11 12.91 3.47
N ASP A 12 8.83 12.04 4.43
CA ASP A 12 7.53 11.98 5.12
C ASP A 12 6.39 11.60 4.16
N THR A 13 6.64 10.70 3.20
CA THR A 13 5.54 10.12 2.42
C THR A 13 4.70 9.19 3.29
N HIS A 14 3.38 9.22 3.09
CA HIS A 14 2.39 8.64 4.00
C HIS A 14 1.82 7.33 3.48
N ARG A 15 1.99 6.24 4.24
CA ARG A 15 1.34 4.95 4.01
C ARG A 15 0.49 4.57 5.23
N LEU A 16 -0.83 4.70 5.10
CA LEU A 16 -1.76 4.23 6.12
C LEU A 16 -1.90 2.71 6.07
N ILE A 17 -1.62 2.05 7.19
CA ILE A 17 -1.77 0.59 7.35
C ILE A 17 -2.72 0.36 8.51
N SER A 18 -3.67 -0.57 8.36
CA SER A 18 -4.63 -0.84 9.44
C SER A 18 -3.88 -1.19 10.74
N SER A 19 -4.24 -0.52 11.83
CA SER A 19 -3.59 -0.67 13.14
C SER A 19 -3.69 -2.09 13.69
N LYS A 20 -4.57 -2.94 13.13
CA LYS A 20 -4.60 -4.37 13.46
C LYS A 20 -3.24 -5.01 13.18
N TYR A 21 -2.57 -4.64 12.07
CA TYR A 21 -1.28 -5.17 11.62
C TYR A 21 -0.06 -4.57 12.34
N ARG A 22 -0.26 -3.87 13.46
CA ARG A 22 0.85 -3.39 14.29
C ARG A 22 1.81 -4.54 14.62
N PRO A 23 3.13 -4.29 14.60
CA PRO A 23 4.10 -5.25 15.14
C PRO A 23 3.67 -5.70 16.54
N ARG A 24 3.98 -6.94 16.90
CA ARG A 24 3.48 -7.60 18.11
C ARG A 24 3.72 -6.79 19.39
N GLU A 25 4.84 -6.07 19.46
CA GLU A 25 5.22 -5.20 20.58
C GLU A 25 4.26 -4.00 20.80
N GLU A 26 3.47 -3.64 19.78
CA GLU A 26 2.55 -2.49 19.77
C GLU A 26 1.08 -2.86 19.51
N SER A 27 0.77 -4.14 19.25
CA SER A 27 -0.59 -4.61 18.91
C SER A 27 -1.32 -5.17 20.12
N VAL A 28 -2.61 -4.81 20.28
CA VAL A 28 -3.50 -5.41 21.29
C VAL A 28 -3.69 -6.92 21.03
N LEU A 29 -3.61 -7.36 19.76
CA LEU A 29 -3.66 -8.78 19.38
C LEU A 29 -2.36 -9.53 19.71
N GLY A 30 -1.24 -8.82 19.87
CA GLY A 30 0.04 -9.41 20.27
C GLY A 30 0.03 -9.99 21.69
N LEU A 31 -0.93 -9.58 22.52
CA LEU A 31 -1.19 -10.12 23.86
C LEU A 31 -1.97 -11.45 23.83
N ILE A 32 -2.64 -11.77 22.72
CA ILE A 32 -3.46 -12.98 22.55
C ILE A 32 -2.72 -14.01 21.68
N ALA A 33 -1.91 -13.55 20.73
CA ALA A 33 -1.08 -14.40 19.89
C ALA A 33 0.13 -14.93 20.65
N ASN A 34 0.36 -16.25 20.56
CA ASN A 34 1.48 -16.93 21.22
C ASN A 34 2.84 -16.64 20.55
N ASP A 35 2.83 -16.39 19.24
CA ASP A 35 3.99 -16.09 18.39
C ASP A 35 3.56 -15.30 17.14
N ASP A 36 4.54 -14.87 16.34
CA ASP A 36 4.30 -14.10 15.11
C ASP A 36 3.56 -14.92 14.04
N GLU A 37 3.70 -16.25 14.07
CA GLU A 37 2.99 -17.16 13.17
C GLU A 37 1.51 -17.27 13.55
N HIS A 38 1.20 -17.27 14.84
CA HIS A 38 -0.15 -17.24 15.38
C HIS A 38 -0.81 -15.86 15.16
N LEU A 39 -0.05 -14.77 15.30
CA LEU A 39 -0.54 -13.42 14.96
C LEU A 39 -0.86 -13.32 13.46
N LYS A 40 0.02 -13.88 12.62
CA LYS A 40 -0.22 -14.03 11.18
C LYS A 40 -1.47 -14.88 10.91
N ALA A 41 -1.64 -16.02 11.58
CA ALA A 41 -2.82 -16.86 11.43
C ALA A 41 -4.13 -16.15 11.84
N ILE A 42 -4.10 -15.30 12.87
CA ILE A 42 -5.25 -14.46 13.26
C ILE A 42 -5.55 -13.42 12.17
N PHE A 43 -4.52 -12.78 11.60
CA PHE A 43 -4.69 -11.88 10.45
C PHE A 43 -5.22 -12.59 9.21
N ASP A 44 -4.73 -13.80 8.94
CA ASP A 44 -5.17 -14.64 7.85
C ASP A 44 -6.64 -15.08 8.03
N PHE A 45 -7.06 -15.32 9.27
CA PHE A 45 -8.43 -15.71 9.62
C PHE A 45 -9.42 -14.53 9.52
N ASP A 46 -9.00 -13.33 9.89
CA ASP A 46 -9.80 -12.11 9.67
C ASP A 46 -9.88 -11.74 8.18
N ASN A 47 -8.80 -12.01 7.44
CA ASN A 47 -8.79 -11.98 5.97
C ASN A 47 -9.49 -13.20 5.34
N ALA A 48 -10.01 -14.17 6.10
CA ALA A 48 -10.69 -15.35 5.57
C ALA A 48 -12.12 -15.06 5.07
N THR A 49 -12.58 -13.81 5.10
CA THR A 49 -13.66 -13.36 4.20
C THR A 49 -13.19 -13.16 2.76
N ASN A 50 -11.88 -13.25 2.50
CA ASN A 50 -11.22 -13.50 1.20
C ASN A 50 -10.63 -14.94 1.17
N GLU A 51 -11.50 -15.93 1.40
CA GLU A 51 -11.15 -17.33 1.65
C GLU A 51 -10.56 -18.06 0.43
N ARG A 52 -9.27 -17.83 0.09
CA ARG A 52 -8.49 -18.78 -0.74
C ARG A 52 -6.95 -18.60 -0.81
N LEU A 53 -6.29 -18.04 0.20
CA LEU A 53 -4.87 -17.63 0.08
C LEU A 53 -3.83 -18.46 0.86
N LEU A 54 -4.20 -19.58 1.49
CA LEU A 54 -3.30 -20.29 2.40
C LEU A 54 -2.64 -21.58 1.86
N ALA A 55 -2.84 -21.96 0.60
CA ALA A 55 -2.20 -23.16 0.04
C ALA A 55 -0.83 -22.93 -0.61
N GLU A 56 -0.42 -21.68 -0.87
CA GLU A 56 0.77 -21.36 -1.69
C GLU A 56 1.86 -20.60 -0.91
N ARG A 57 2.13 -21.01 0.33
CA ARG A 57 3.24 -20.46 1.13
C ARG A 57 4.61 -21.04 0.76
N GLN A 58 4.99 -20.94 -0.50
CA GLN A 58 6.40 -20.92 -0.90
C GLN A 58 6.60 -19.73 -1.81
N LEU A 59 7.05 -18.62 -1.21
CA LEU A 59 7.64 -17.42 -1.84
C LEU A 59 7.04 -17.06 -3.20
N LEU A 60 6.17 -16.03 -3.24
CA LEU A 60 5.67 -15.48 -4.50
C LEU A 60 6.85 -15.34 -5.49
N PRO A 61 6.72 -15.86 -6.73
CA PRO A 61 7.83 -15.92 -7.68
C PRO A 61 8.40 -14.54 -8.03
N GLY A 62 7.67 -13.46 -7.75
CA GLY A 62 8.03 -12.11 -8.12
C GLY A 62 9.02 -11.38 -7.21
N ILE A 63 9.38 -11.90 -6.02
CA ILE A 63 10.43 -11.28 -5.18
C ILE A 63 11.31 -12.29 -4.45
N SER A 64 12.62 -12.09 -4.56
CA SER A 64 13.61 -12.95 -3.92
C SER A 64 13.96 -12.50 -2.49
N ALA A 65 14.41 -13.44 -1.66
CA ALA A 65 14.82 -13.12 -0.28
C ALA A 65 15.99 -12.12 -0.20
N GLN A 66 16.81 -12.04 -1.26
CA GLN A 66 17.95 -11.13 -1.38
C GLN A 66 17.51 -9.67 -1.56
N GLU A 67 16.29 -9.42 -2.05
CA GLU A 67 15.74 -8.08 -2.24
C GLU A 67 15.11 -7.51 -0.96
N LEU A 68 14.80 -8.38 0.01
CA LEU A 68 14.17 -7.99 1.26
C LEU A 68 15.15 -7.26 2.18
N VAL A 69 14.61 -6.34 2.98
CA VAL A 69 15.40 -5.57 3.95
C VAL A 69 15.43 -6.25 5.32
N PHE A 70 16.56 -6.15 6.01
CA PHE A 70 16.76 -6.73 7.34
C PHE A 70 17.55 -5.76 8.21
N GLY A 71 17.37 -5.84 9.54
CA GLY A 71 18.14 -5.03 10.50
C GLY A 71 17.80 -3.54 10.50
N VAL A 72 16.67 -3.13 9.91
CA VAL A 72 16.16 -1.76 9.92
C VAL A 72 14.80 -1.68 10.63
N PRO A 73 14.46 -0.54 11.26
CA PRO A 73 13.14 -0.33 11.84
C PRO A 73 12.02 -0.63 10.82
N TYR A 74 10.95 -1.29 11.27
CA TYR A 74 9.79 -1.63 10.46
C TYR A 74 10.09 -2.43 9.17
N ALA A 75 11.21 -3.18 9.13
CA ALA A 75 11.54 -4.06 8.01
C ALA A 75 10.40 -5.05 7.66
N SER A 76 9.66 -5.54 8.66
CA SER A 76 8.49 -6.39 8.45
C SER A 76 7.38 -5.69 7.67
N VAL A 77 7.13 -4.41 7.95
CA VAL A 77 6.13 -3.58 7.26
C VAL A 77 6.55 -3.31 5.82
N VAL A 78 7.83 -3.00 5.61
CA VAL A 78 8.41 -2.83 4.27
C VAL A 78 8.25 -4.13 3.48
N ASN A 79 8.83 -5.24 3.97
CA ASN A 79 8.83 -6.52 3.28
C ASN A 79 7.41 -7.07 3.05
N ALA A 80 6.47 -6.84 3.98
CA ALA A 80 5.08 -7.26 3.80
C ALA A 80 4.42 -6.56 2.60
N SER A 81 4.77 -5.30 2.32
CA SER A 81 4.24 -4.54 1.18
C SER A 81 4.64 -5.15 -0.18
N PHE A 82 5.70 -5.96 -0.23
CA PHE A 82 6.16 -6.64 -1.44
C PHE A 82 5.78 -8.13 -1.48
N THR A 83 5.65 -8.77 -0.32
CA THR A 83 5.39 -10.22 -0.20
C THR A 83 3.92 -10.59 -0.02
N HIS A 84 3.04 -9.62 0.26
CA HIS A 84 1.60 -9.82 0.38
C HIS A 84 0.86 -8.99 -0.67
N ALA A 85 1.12 -9.30 -1.95
CA ALA A 85 0.40 -8.71 -3.05
C ALA A 85 -1.08 -9.08 -3.00
N HIS A 86 -1.95 -8.19 -3.49
CA HIS A 86 -3.36 -8.50 -3.69
C HIS A 86 -3.50 -9.53 -4.83
N PRO A 87 -4.41 -10.52 -4.76
CA PRO A 87 -4.57 -11.56 -5.80
C PRO A 87 -4.92 -11.04 -7.19
N GLU A 88 -5.50 -9.84 -7.28
CA GLU A 88 -5.80 -9.16 -8.55
C GLU A 88 -4.75 -8.09 -8.90
N GLY A 89 -3.69 -8.00 -8.10
CA GLY A 89 -2.73 -6.91 -8.12
C GLY A 89 -3.32 -5.60 -7.58
N SER A 90 -2.53 -4.54 -7.71
CA SER A 90 -2.96 -3.16 -7.47
C SER A 90 -2.66 -2.33 -8.71
N ARG A 91 -2.78 -0.99 -8.63
CA ARG A 91 -2.61 -0.12 -9.80
C ARG A 91 -1.31 -0.35 -10.56
N PHE A 92 -0.18 -0.41 -9.86
CA PHE A 92 1.17 -0.56 -10.44
C PHE A 92 1.86 -1.86 -9.99
N ASN A 93 1.12 -2.95 -9.85
CA ASN A 93 1.71 -4.29 -9.73
C ASN A 93 0.67 -5.38 -10.02
N GLY A 94 1.13 -6.50 -10.57
CA GLY A 94 0.34 -7.74 -10.68
C GLY A 94 0.27 -8.51 -9.35
N PRO A 95 -0.26 -9.74 -9.38
CA PRO A 95 -0.45 -10.57 -8.18
C PRO A 95 0.84 -11.20 -7.63
N ASP A 96 1.89 -11.28 -8.44
CA ASP A 96 3.11 -12.01 -8.07
C ASP A 96 4.06 -11.22 -7.16
N ARG A 97 3.92 -9.89 -7.11
CA ARG A 97 4.81 -9.02 -6.33
C ARG A 97 4.05 -7.77 -5.94
N GLY A 98 4.11 -7.41 -4.66
CA GLY A 98 3.55 -6.16 -4.17
C GLY A 98 4.48 -4.97 -4.46
N ALA A 99 4.03 -3.79 -4.05
CA ALA A 99 4.83 -2.57 -4.09
C ALA A 99 4.55 -1.73 -2.83
N TRP A 100 5.50 -0.88 -2.46
CA TRP A 100 5.26 0.12 -1.44
C TRP A 100 4.49 1.30 -2.05
N TYR A 101 3.22 1.42 -1.69
CA TYR A 101 2.40 2.58 -2.04
C TYR A 101 2.43 3.60 -0.91
N ALA A 102 2.70 4.86 -1.26
CA ALA A 102 2.60 5.99 -0.36
C ALA A 102 2.09 7.23 -1.09
N ALA A 103 1.46 8.13 -0.36
CA ALA A 103 1.09 9.45 -0.85
C ALA A 103 2.07 10.51 -0.36
N PHE A 104 2.19 11.63 -1.08
CA PHE A 104 3.05 12.73 -0.65
C PHE A 104 2.40 13.56 0.46
N GLU A 105 1.06 13.61 0.48
CA GLU A 105 0.28 14.27 1.51
C GLU A 105 -0.57 13.24 2.27
N LEU A 106 -0.72 13.43 3.58
CA LEU A 106 -1.56 12.57 4.41
C LEU A 106 -3.00 12.51 3.91
N GLU A 107 -3.56 13.65 3.52
CA GLU A 107 -4.95 13.77 3.04
C GLU A 107 -5.16 12.95 1.76
N THR A 108 -4.12 12.82 0.93
CA THR A 108 -4.14 11.96 -0.25
C THR A 108 -4.19 10.49 0.16
N SER A 109 -3.37 10.07 1.15
CA SER A 109 -3.41 8.70 1.70
C SER A 109 -4.77 8.38 2.34
N GLN A 110 -5.34 9.32 3.07
CA GLN A 110 -6.67 9.21 3.69
C GLN A 110 -7.77 9.10 2.63
N ALA A 111 -7.70 9.85 1.53
CA ALA A 111 -8.66 9.78 0.43
C ALA A 111 -8.64 8.41 -0.28
N GLU A 112 -7.45 7.84 -0.52
CA GLU A 112 -7.30 6.50 -1.11
C GLU A 112 -7.94 5.42 -0.21
N ILE A 113 -7.65 5.45 1.10
CA ILE A 113 -8.27 4.52 2.06
C ILE A 113 -9.78 4.69 2.14
N SER A 114 -10.26 5.93 2.21
CA SER A 114 -11.69 6.25 2.31
C SER A 114 -12.44 5.72 1.10
N PHE A 115 -11.90 5.92 -0.11
CA PHE A 115 -12.50 5.42 -1.34
C PHE A 115 -12.60 3.90 -1.35
N HIS A 116 -11.49 3.20 -1.12
CA HIS A 116 -11.48 1.73 -1.18
C HIS A 116 -12.35 1.09 -0.11
N LYS A 117 -12.40 1.67 1.09
CA LYS A 117 -13.32 1.20 2.14
C LYS A 117 -14.78 1.51 1.81
N ALA A 118 -15.09 2.67 1.26
CA ALA A 118 -16.44 2.99 0.82
C ALA A 118 -16.94 2.02 -0.25
N VAL A 119 -16.09 1.62 -1.21
CA VAL A 119 -16.44 0.60 -2.21
C VAL A 119 -16.79 -0.73 -1.54
N ALA A 120 -15.94 -1.23 -0.64
CA ALA A 120 -16.20 -2.49 0.08
C ALA A 120 -17.48 -2.42 0.94
N LEU A 121 -17.73 -1.29 1.61
CA LEU A 121 -18.95 -1.07 2.40
C LEU A 121 -20.20 -0.98 1.53
N ALA A 122 -20.08 -0.43 0.31
CA ALA A 122 -21.16 -0.36 -0.66
C ALA A 122 -21.57 -1.76 -1.15
N GLU A 123 -20.62 -2.67 -1.37
CA GLU A 123 -20.89 -4.05 -1.79
C GLU A 123 -21.76 -4.81 -0.80
N ILE A 124 -21.59 -4.55 0.51
CA ILE A 124 -22.41 -5.12 1.57
C ILE A 124 -23.61 -4.24 1.99
N GLY A 125 -23.79 -3.09 1.33
CA GLY A 125 -24.88 -2.14 1.61
C GLY A 125 -24.88 -1.56 3.02
N ARG A 126 -23.71 -1.44 3.67
CA ARG A 126 -23.60 -1.01 5.07
C ARG A 126 -22.46 -0.02 5.27
N PHE A 127 -22.80 1.26 5.44
CA PHE A 127 -21.86 2.32 5.82
C PHE A 127 -21.81 2.55 7.34
N TYR A 128 -21.69 1.47 8.11
CA TYR A 128 -21.53 1.52 9.56
C TYR A 128 -20.38 0.62 9.98
N ASP A 129 -19.21 1.23 10.12
CA ASP A 129 -17.96 0.58 10.46
C ASP A 129 -16.99 1.56 11.15
N GLU A 130 -16.05 1.04 11.92
CA GLU A 130 -14.97 1.82 12.52
C GLU A 130 -13.65 1.05 12.35
N VAL A 131 -12.68 1.70 11.72
CA VAL A 131 -11.36 1.10 11.48
C VAL A 131 -10.26 2.08 11.85
N THR A 132 -9.21 1.58 12.46
CA THR A 132 -8.03 2.36 12.82
C THR A 132 -6.86 2.07 11.88
N TYR A 133 -6.10 3.11 11.57
CA TYR A 133 -4.92 3.09 10.71
C TYR A 133 -3.76 3.80 11.39
N ASP A 134 -2.57 3.22 11.25
CA ASP A 134 -1.31 3.84 11.61
C ASP A 134 -0.67 4.44 10.36
N ASP A 135 -0.19 5.67 10.48
CA ASP A 135 0.59 6.32 9.43
C ASP A 135 2.04 5.91 9.49
N TYR A 136 2.53 5.24 8.44
CA TYR A 136 3.93 4.94 8.27
C TYR A 136 4.55 5.94 7.31
N LEU A 137 5.44 6.77 7.86
CA LEU A 137 6.23 7.73 7.11
C LEU A 137 7.44 7.04 6.51
N ALA A 138 7.76 7.35 5.26
CA ALA A 138 8.97 6.90 4.59
C ALA A 138 9.58 8.01 3.73
N ASP A 139 10.90 7.94 3.57
CA ASP A 139 11.66 8.89 2.78
C ASP A 139 12.13 8.22 1.47
N PHE A 140 12.04 8.99 0.39
CA PHE A 140 12.48 8.61 -0.94
C PHE A 140 13.46 9.63 -1.50
N ASN A 141 14.61 9.13 -1.95
CA ASN A 141 15.59 9.90 -2.68
C ASN A 141 16.15 9.04 -3.82
N SER A 142 15.35 8.85 -4.86
CA SER A 142 15.69 8.00 -6.01
C SER A 142 15.03 8.50 -7.30
N ASP A 143 15.37 7.87 -8.41
CA ASP A 143 14.80 8.16 -9.71
C ASP A 143 13.54 7.31 -9.93
N PHE A 144 12.42 7.93 -10.32
CA PHE A 144 11.15 7.26 -10.58
C PHE A 144 10.60 7.66 -11.95
N HIS A 145 9.86 6.76 -12.61
CA HIS A 145 9.07 7.14 -13.78
C HIS A 145 7.91 8.03 -13.33
N ASP A 146 7.74 9.17 -13.98
CA ASP A 146 6.81 10.21 -13.54
C ASP A 146 5.64 10.35 -14.51
N LEU A 147 4.45 9.98 -14.06
CA LEU A 147 3.21 10.09 -14.82
C LEU A 147 2.53 11.46 -14.67
N ARG A 148 3.03 12.33 -13.79
CA ARG A 148 2.43 13.66 -13.56
C ARG A 148 2.67 14.61 -14.72
N GLU A 149 3.76 14.39 -15.44
CA GLU A 149 4.19 15.19 -16.61
C GLU A 149 4.08 14.38 -17.92
N ALA A 150 3.32 13.28 -17.93
CA ALA A 150 3.28 12.32 -19.04
C ALA A 150 1.83 12.03 -19.49
N PRO A 151 1.15 13.00 -20.16
CA PRO A 151 -0.26 12.88 -20.54
C PRO A 151 -0.55 11.70 -21.48
N GLU A 152 0.44 11.23 -22.23
CA GLU A 152 0.33 10.05 -23.08
C GLU A 152 0.09 8.75 -22.29
N PHE A 153 0.37 8.75 -20.98
CA PHE A 153 0.10 7.64 -20.06
C PHE A 153 -1.17 7.82 -19.24
N ALA A 154 -2.05 8.77 -19.59
CA ALA A 154 -3.31 9.01 -18.86
C ALA A 154 -4.18 7.74 -18.69
N GLY A 155 -4.08 6.76 -19.60
CA GLY A 155 -4.75 5.46 -19.46
C GLY A 155 -4.32 4.67 -18.22
N CYS A 156 -3.10 4.86 -17.71
CA CYS A 156 -2.62 4.25 -16.47
C CYS A 156 -3.28 4.85 -15.22
N LEU A 157 -3.97 5.98 -15.38
CA LEU A 157 -4.67 6.70 -14.32
C LEU A 157 -6.19 6.54 -14.43
N ALA A 158 -6.66 5.53 -15.16
CA ALA A 158 -8.08 5.18 -15.20
C ALA A 158 -8.59 4.90 -13.76
N PRO A 159 -9.65 5.59 -13.29
CA PRO A 159 -10.14 5.42 -11.91
C PRO A 159 -10.64 4.02 -11.60
N GLU A 160 -11.23 3.34 -12.59
CA GLU A 160 -11.93 2.06 -12.44
C GLU A 160 -11.22 0.89 -13.14
N SER A 161 -10.00 1.09 -13.64
CA SER A 161 -9.25 0.04 -14.33
C SER A 161 -7.76 0.14 -14.07
N TYR A 162 -7.13 -1.00 -13.76
CA TYR A 162 -5.69 -1.11 -13.54
C TYR A 162 -4.96 -1.80 -14.70
N VAL A 163 -5.64 -2.15 -15.80
CA VAL A 163 -5.05 -2.97 -16.87
C VAL A 163 -3.84 -2.30 -17.51
N GLU A 164 -3.95 -1.03 -17.93
CA GLU A 164 -2.84 -0.32 -18.56
C GLU A 164 -1.70 -0.02 -17.57
N SER A 165 -2.03 0.28 -16.30
CA SER A 165 -1.03 0.59 -15.28
C SER A 165 -0.29 -0.64 -14.78
N GLN A 166 -0.95 -1.81 -14.71
CA GLN A 166 -0.31 -3.09 -14.41
C GLN A 166 0.61 -3.50 -15.55
N ARG A 167 0.17 -3.40 -16.81
CA ARG A 167 1.02 -3.65 -17.98
C ARG A 167 2.26 -2.75 -17.98
N LEU A 168 2.08 -1.45 -17.72
CA LEU A 168 3.22 -0.54 -17.59
C LEU A 168 4.13 -0.96 -16.42
N ALA A 169 3.58 -1.33 -15.27
CA ALA A 169 4.37 -1.72 -14.11
C ALA A 169 5.20 -2.99 -14.38
N GLU A 170 4.65 -3.97 -15.10
CA GLU A 170 5.38 -5.17 -15.55
C GLU A 170 6.57 -4.78 -16.45
N GLU A 171 6.34 -3.98 -17.50
CA GLU A 171 7.40 -3.49 -18.39
C GLU A 171 8.49 -2.73 -17.61
N LEU A 172 8.08 -1.89 -16.64
CA LEU A 172 9.00 -1.12 -15.81
C LEU A 172 9.80 -2.01 -14.84
N LEU A 173 9.17 -2.99 -14.20
CA LEU A 173 9.83 -3.96 -13.33
C LEU A 173 10.88 -4.76 -14.09
N GLU A 174 10.55 -5.27 -15.28
CA GLU A 174 11.49 -6.01 -16.13
C GLU A 174 12.70 -5.17 -16.55
N SER A 175 12.50 -3.86 -16.71
CA SER A 175 13.58 -2.91 -17.04
C SER A 175 14.43 -2.47 -15.84
N GLY A 176 14.12 -2.93 -14.63
CA GLY A 176 14.84 -2.57 -13.40
C GLY A 176 14.46 -1.19 -12.82
N SER A 177 13.25 -0.70 -13.13
CA SER A 177 12.73 0.55 -12.58
C SER A 177 12.61 0.51 -11.05
N HIS A 178 12.84 1.65 -10.41
CA HIS A 178 12.60 1.83 -8.98
C HIS A 178 11.12 2.00 -8.61
N GLY A 179 10.27 2.37 -9.57
CA GLY A 179 8.86 2.65 -9.33
C GLY A 179 8.27 3.74 -10.21
N VAL A 180 7.08 4.18 -9.82
CA VAL A 180 6.28 5.19 -10.51
C VAL A 180 5.80 6.27 -9.53
N ALA A 181 5.96 7.54 -9.88
CA ALA A 181 5.28 8.67 -9.25
C ALA A 181 4.10 9.10 -10.14
N TYR A 182 2.94 9.37 -9.54
CA TYR A 182 1.70 9.59 -10.30
C TYR A 182 0.73 10.49 -9.53
N PRO A 183 -0.16 11.22 -10.22
CA PRO A 183 -1.20 12.00 -9.54
C PRO A 183 -2.25 11.05 -8.94
N SER A 184 -2.79 11.39 -7.77
CA SER A 184 -3.90 10.64 -7.19
C SER A 184 -5.13 10.76 -8.09
N VAL A 185 -5.85 9.64 -8.24
CA VAL A 185 -7.15 9.62 -8.92
C VAL A 185 -8.31 9.89 -7.95
N ARG A 186 -8.03 9.99 -6.65
CA ARG A 186 -9.03 10.16 -5.57
C ARG A 186 -9.04 11.54 -4.97
N ARG A 187 -7.92 12.26 -5.04
CA ARG A 187 -7.79 13.64 -4.55
C ARG A 187 -7.12 14.52 -5.58
N ASP A 188 -7.82 15.57 -6.01
CA ASP A 188 -7.27 16.58 -6.91
C ASP A 188 -6.05 17.27 -6.28
N GLY A 189 -5.00 17.46 -7.08
CA GLY A 189 -3.69 17.96 -6.64
C GLY A 189 -2.87 17.01 -5.76
N GLY A 190 -3.40 15.84 -5.38
CA GLY A 190 -2.69 14.83 -4.59
C GLY A 190 -1.67 14.06 -5.44
N ASN A 191 -0.56 13.66 -4.82
CA ASN A 191 0.47 12.87 -5.49
C ASN A 191 0.76 11.57 -4.75
N CYS A 192 1.01 10.52 -5.51
CA CYS A 192 1.28 9.18 -5.02
C CYS A 192 2.57 8.62 -5.64
N LEU A 193 3.10 7.59 -4.98
CA LEU A 193 4.28 6.86 -5.41
C LEU A 193 4.08 5.37 -5.14
N ALA A 194 4.45 4.55 -6.12
CA ALA A 194 4.57 3.11 -6.00
C ALA A 194 6.05 2.74 -6.18
N CYS A 195 6.69 2.24 -5.11
CA CYS A 195 8.08 1.80 -5.14
C CYS A 195 8.17 0.28 -5.30
N PHE A 196 9.04 -0.14 -6.21
CA PHE A 196 9.25 -1.53 -6.57
C PHE A 196 10.43 -2.18 -5.84
N VAL A 197 11.27 -1.37 -5.18
CA VAL A 197 12.53 -1.81 -4.57
C VAL A 197 12.49 -1.59 -3.05
N PRO A 198 12.46 -2.66 -2.23
CA PRO A 198 12.37 -2.54 -0.77
C PRO A 198 13.45 -1.65 -0.14
N ALA A 199 14.69 -1.77 -0.62
CA ALA A 199 15.82 -1.00 -0.10
C ALA A 199 15.71 0.53 -0.31
N LEU A 200 14.83 1.00 -1.20
CA LEU A 200 14.58 2.42 -1.42
C LEU A 200 13.54 3.02 -0.47
N VAL A 201 12.81 2.18 0.27
CA VAL A 201 11.89 2.61 1.32
C VAL A 201 12.71 2.88 2.58
N THR A 202 13.20 4.10 2.72
CA THR A 202 14.15 4.46 3.78
C THR A 202 13.49 5.25 4.91
N ASN A 203 14.15 5.28 6.08
CA ASN A 203 13.72 6.05 7.24
C ASN A 203 12.26 5.80 7.66
N VAL A 204 11.83 4.53 7.59
CA VAL A 204 10.47 4.14 7.94
C VAL A 204 10.24 4.35 9.43
N ARG A 205 9.16 5.05 9.75
CA ARG A 205 8.78 5.38 11.11
C ARG A 205 7.27 5.50 11.23
N LYS A 206 6.76 5.16 12.41
CA LYS A 206 5.35 5.36 12.73
C LYS A 206 5.11 6.82 13.11
N GLY A 207 4.16 7.44 12.43
CA GLY A 207 3.60 8.74 12.72
C GLY A 207 2.36 8.63 13.62
N ARG A 208 1.34 9.40 13.29
CA ARG A 208 0.06 9.47 14.03
C ARG A 208 -0.85 8.30 13.68
N SER A 209 -1.83 8.03 14.54
CA SER A 209 -2.89 7.05 14.27
C SER A 209 -4.20 7.76 13.99
N TYR A 210 -5.00 7.20 13.09
CA TYR A 210 -6.25 7.79 12.64
C TYR A 210 -7.36 6.75 12.71
N ARG A 211 -8.52 7.16 13.23
CA ARG A 211 -9.75 6.39 13.20
C ARG A 211 -10.60 6.90 12.04
N PHE A 212 -11.12 5.98 11.24
CA PHE A 212 -12.08 6.23 10.19
C PHE A 212 -13.41 5.63 10.65
N ALA A 213 -14.44 6.46 10.77
CA ALA A 213 -15.76 6.05 11.23
C ALA A 213 -16.81 6.37 10.16
N TRP A 214 -17.51 5.34 9.67
CA TRP A 214 -18.66 5.48 8.79
C TRP A 214 -19.93 5.40 9.64
N THR A 215 -20.79 6.41 9.55
CA THR A 215 -22.00 6.56 10.40
C THR A 215 -23.28 6.69 9.57
N GLY A 216 -23.33 6.01 8.43
CA GLY A 216 -24.46 5.98 7.49
C GLY A 216 -24.15 6.59 6.12
N GLU A 217 -23.02 7.27 5.99
CA GLU A 217 -22.58 7.93 4.75
C GLU A 217 -21.31 7.27 4.17
N PRO A 218 -21.07 7.32 2.85
CA PRO A 218 -19.85 6.76 2.24
C PRO A 218 -18.54 7.44 2.65
N ALA A 219 -18.61 8.72 3.01
CA ALA A 219 -17.46 9.46 3.50
C ALA A 219 -17.28 9.24 5.01
N PRO A 220 -16.11 8.77 5.47
CA PRO A 220 -15.85 8.60 6.89
C PRO A 220 -15.58 9.93 7.60
N GLU A 221 -15.90 9.98 8.88
CA GLU A 221 -15.28 10.92 9.80
C GLU A 221 -13.89 10.40 10.17
N ILE A 222 -12.87 11.26 10.05
CA ILE A 222 -11.48 10.90 10.33
C ILE A 222 -10.99 11.68 11.55
N THR A 223 -10.57 10.96 12.59
CA THR A 223 -10.06 11.55 13.84
C THR A 223 -8.68 10.99 14.20
N GLU A 224 -7.73 11.85 14.51
CA GLU A 224 -6.45 11.47 15.11
C GLU A 224 -6.63 11.02 16.57
N PHE A 225 -5.88 10.02 17.03
CA PHE A 225 -5.89 9.55 18.42
C PHE A 225 -4.52 9.01 18.89
#